data_AF-A0A847MBR4-F1
#
_entry.id   AF-A0A847MBR4-F1
#
_cell.length_a   1.000
_cell.length_b   1.000
_cell.length_c   1.000
_cell.angle_alpha   90.00
_cell.angle_beta   90.00
_cell.angle_gamma   90.00
#
_symmetry.space_group_name_H-M   'P 1'
#
loop_
_entity.id
_entity.type
_entity.pdbx_description
1 polymer ?
#
loop_
_entity_poly.entity_id
_entity_poly.type
_entity_poly.pdbx_seq_one_letter_code
_entity_poly.pdbx_strand_id
1 'polypeptide(L)'
;MADWRSVMTKWCEDMTAWCKIMTKWREDMTEWREGTAEWRKDIIEWHIEMTEWHKDMTEWRKEMIEWRRDMIEWREDITEWRKVMAEWRKVMKKWRRVMKKWRRVMPGWREDMIEWRRVMKKWRKDISEWREVMAEWRKVMTEWRKDMTEWRKACSWWRNTWFWFWRTWPGNWLRVVDVRAEAELEQVRREQEKAEEFAKNIEAESGIDYGWACQYAKDDYERIYEATKELDAKADSVIQYVSALSALVTGALIYGSKVSASMSEPAWVSAILVIAAAPFFAFSVSAICIAIDARKPKLHPHPPKPEDAVRYADYHGSNAETLFIGQYASAAAGLKVVAAEKGDKVQRAYRQFARAVIALSLPWLAKLIASFLGG
;
A
#
# COMPACT_ATOMS: atom_id res chain seq x y z
N MET A 1 -123.76 -131.90 65.37
CA MET A 1 -123.11 -131.88 64.04
C MET A 1 -123.01 -130.49 63.39
N ALA A 2 -123.38 -129.38 64.07
CA ALA A 2 -123.26 -128.02 63.51
C ALA A 2 -121.90 -127.32 63.78
N ASP A 3 -121.01 -127.95 64.56
CA ASP A 3 -119.82 -127.29 65.13
C ASP A 3 -118.58 -127.28 64.20
N TRP A 4 -118.28 -128.41 63.52
CA TRP A 4 -117.08 -128.56 62.67
C TRP A 4 -117.12 -127.70 61.39
N ARG A 5 -118.28 -127.56 60.72
CA ARG A 5 -118.37 -126.72 59.52
C ARG A 5 -117.90 -125.29 59.77
N SER A 6 -118.20 -124.73 60.96
CA SER A 6 -117.80 -123.37 61.35
C SER A 6 -116.28 -123.22 61.49
N VAL A 7 -115.61 -124.23 62.07
CA VAL A 7 -114.15 -124.25 62.27
C VAL A 7 -113.43 -124.28 60.93
N MET A 8 -113.90 -125.08 59.97
CA MET A 8 -113.25 -125.19 58.66
C MET A 8 -113.46 -123.96 57.79
N THR A 9 -114.63 -123.29 57.89
CA THR A 9 -114.81 -121.97 57.27
C THR A 9 -113.87 -120.93 57.86
N LYS A 10 -113.73 -120.89 59.19
CA LYS A 10 -112.81 -119.96 59.86
C LYS A 10 -111.36 -120.20 59.47
N TRP A 11 -110.94 -121.46 59.35
CA TRP A 11 -109.60 -121.80 58.88
C TRP A 11 -109.36 -121.38 57.42
N CYS A 12 -110.34 -121.58 56.53
CA CYS A 12 -110.25 -121.07 55.16
C CYS A 12 -110.20 -119.54 55.12
N GLU A 13 -110.97 -118.85 55.96
CA GLU A 13 -110.92 -117.39 56.12
C GLU A 13 -109.55 -116.93 56.60
N ASP A 14 -108.98 -117.58 57.62
CA ASP A 14 -107.65 -117.30 58.16
C ASP A 14 -106.55 -117.56 57.12
N MET A 15 -106.61 -118.67 56.39
CA MET A 15 -105.68 -118.98 55.31
C MET A 15 -105.79 -117.98 54.16
N THR A 16 -107.00 -117.54 53.83
CA THR A 16 -107.23 -116.50 52.82
C THR A 16 -106.66 -115.15 53.30
N ALA A 17 -106.84 -114.83 54.58
CA ALA A 17 -106.22 -113.64 55.19
C ALA A 17 -104.69 -113.74 55.17
N TRP A 18 -104.12 -114.91 55.45
CA TRP A 18 -102.69 -115.16 55.41
C TRP A 18 -102.12 -115.05 53.99
N CYS A 19 -102.81 -115.58 52.99
CA CYS A 19 -102.45 -115.39 51.58
C CYS A 19 -102.46 -113.90 51.20
N LYS A 20 -103.47 -113.13 51.64
CA LYS A 20 -103.52 -111.68 51.43
C LYS A 20 -102.36 -110.94 52.10
N ILE A 21 -101.97 -111.37 53.31
CA ILE A 21 -100.80 -110.81 54.01
C ILE A 21 -99.52 -111.11 53.24
N MET A 22 -99.35 -112.34 52.73
CA MET A 22 -98.16 -112.72 51.98
C MET A 22 -98.07 -112.05 50.61
N THR A 23 -99.19 -111.84 49.92
CA THR A 23 -99.20 -111.06 48.67
C THR A 23 -98.81 -109.62 48.96
N LYS A 24 -99.39 -109.02 50.00
CA LYS A 24 -99.01 -107.66 50.43
C LYS A 24 -97.54 -107.57 50.81
N TRP A 25 -97.02 -108.53 51.58
CA TRP A 25 -95.60 -108.55 51.94
C TRP A 25 -94.69 -108.70 50.71
N ARG A 26 -95.09 -109.49 49.71
CA ARG A 26 -94.35 -109.60 48.45
C ARG A 26 -94.38 -108.28 47.69
N GLU A 27 -95.53 -107.60 47.63
CA GLU A 27 -95.70 -106.27 47.03
C GLU A 27 -94.80 -105.24 47.74
N ASP A 28 -94.84 -105.17 49.07
CA ASP A 28 -94.00 -104.29 49.89
C ASP A 28 -92.50 -104.59 49.65
N MET A 29 -92.11 -105.87 49.53
CA MET A 29 -90.73 -106.26 49.23
C MET A 29 -90.30 -105.93 47.81
N THR A 30 -91.22 -105.95 46.83
CA THR A 30 -90.93 -105.48 45.47
C THR A 30 -90.76 -103.97 45.44
N GLU A 31 -91.65 -103.22 46.08
CA GLU A 31 -91.52 -101.76 46.23
C GLU A 31 -90.21 -101.38 46.93
N TRP A 32 -89.84 -102.10 47.99
CA TRP A 32 -88.57 -101.86 48.69
C TRP A 32 -87.35 -102.13 47.80
N ARG A 33 -87.38 -103.16 46.96
CA ARG A 33 -86.30 -103.46 46.01
C ARG A 33 -86.22 -102.41 44.90
N GLU A 34 -87.37 -101.97 44.39
CA GLU A 34 -87.47 -100.90 43.39
C GLU A 34 -86.92 -99.59 43.95
N GLY A 35 -87.37 -99.18 45.14
CA GLY A 35 -86.84 -97.99 45.81
C GLY A 35 -85.35 -98.07 46.13
N THR A 36 -84.84 -99.26 46.49
CA THR A 36 -83.39 -99.46 46.68
C THR A 36 -82.62 -99.39 45.36
N ALA A 37 -83.21 -99.86 44.26
CA ALA A 37 -82.59 -99.79 42.93
C ALA A 37 -82.59 -98.35 42.39
N GLU A 38 -83.66 -97.59 42.60
CA GLU A 38 -83.73 -96.15 42.31
C GLU A 38 -82.69 -95.38 43.13
N TRP A 39 -82.66 -95.59 44.45
CA TRP A 39 -81.65 -94.97 45.31
C TRP A 39 -80.21 -95.27 44.88
N ARG A 40 -79.93 -96.50 44.43
CA ARG A 40 -78.61 -96.85 43.87
C ARG A 40 -78.31 -96.13 42.56
N LYS A 41 -79.30 -95.91 41.69
CA LYS A 41 -79.13 -95.14 40.46
C LYS A 41 -78.83 -93.68 40.80
N ASP A 42 -79.58 -93.08 41.71
CA ASP A 42 -79.37 -91.69 42.16
C ASP A 42 -77.96 -91.50 42.73
N ILE A 43 -77.46 -92.47 43.51
CA ILE A 43 -76.08 -92.42 44.02
C ILE A 43 -75.03 -92.49 42.92
N ILE A 44 -75.24 -93.34 41.90
CA ILE A 44 -74.32 -93.46 40.78
C ILE A 44 -74.32 -92.17 39.96
N GLU A 45 -75.50 -91.62 39.67
CA GLU A 45 -75.66 -90.34 38.98
C GLU A 45 -74.97 -89.20 39.75
N TRP A 46 -75.20 -89.12 41.07
CA TRP A 46 -74.52 -88.16 41.94
C TRP A 46 -72.98 -88.32 41.93
N HIS A 47 -72.45 -89.55 41.90
CA HIS A 47 -71.00 -89.76 41.79
C HIS A 47 -70.44 -89.33 40.43
N ILE A 48 -71.20 -89.53 39.34
CA ILE A 48 -70.81 -89.10 38.00
C ILE A 48 -70.78 -87.56 37.96
N GLU A 49 -71.84 -86.90 38.42
CA GLU A 49 -71.91 -85.44 38.53
C GLU A 49 -70.78 -84.88 39.40
N MET A 50 -70.51 -85.50 40.54
CA MET A 50 -69.42 -85.08 41.42
C MET A 50 -68.05 -85.25 40.74
N THR A 51 -67.87 -86.30 39.93
CA THR A 51 -66.61 -86.51 39.19
C THR A 51 -66.43 -85.47 38.09
N GLU A 52 -67.50 -85.13 37.36
CA GLU A 52 -67.50 -84.07 36.36
C GLU A 52 -67.22 -82.72 37.00
N TRP A 53 -67.89 -82.40 38.12
CA TRP A 53 -67.62 -81.20 38.89
C TRP A 53 -66.16 -81.08 39.34
N HIS A 54 -65.53 -82.18 39.79
CA HIS A 54 -64.11 -82.19 40.15
C HIS A 54 -63.19 -81.94 38.94
N LYS A 55 -63.55 -82.44 37.74
CA LYS A 55 -62.80 -82.19 36.51
C LYS A 55 -62.89 -80.72 36.12
N ASP A 56 -64.10 -80.16 36.11
CA ASP A 56 -64.35 -78.74 35.82
C ASP A 56 -63.59 -77.83 36.80
N MET A 57 -63.63 -78.16 38.09
CA MET A 57 -62.86 -77.42 39.11
C MET A 57 -61.35 -77.52 38.90
N THR A 58 -60.85 -78.64 38.36
CA THR A 58 -59.43 -78.80 38.06
C THR A 58 -59.03 -78.01 36.82
N GLU A 59 -59.87 -78.00 35.79
CA GLU A 59 -59.67 -77.20 34.57
C GLU A 59 -59.72 -75.70 34.90
N TRP A 60 -60.73 -75.26 35.65
CA TRP A 60 -60.84 -73.88 36.13
C TRP A 60 -59.61 -73.44 36.94
N ARG A 61 -59.05 -74.33 37.77
CA ARG A 61 -57.79 -74.04 38.49
C ARG A 61 -56.59 -73.87 37.55
N LYS A 62 -56.50 -74.68 36.48
CA LYS A 62 -55.44 -74.53 35.47
C LYS A 62 -55.56 -73.21 34.73
N GLU A 63 -56.75 -72.88 34.26
CA GLU A 63 -57.02 -71.58 33.61
C GLU A 63 -56.68 -70.41 34.53
N MET A 64 -57.00 -70.50 35.83
CA MET A 64 -56.63 -69.48 36.81
C MET A 64 -55.11 -69.36 37.04
N ILE A 65 -54.35 -70.46 36.92
CA ILE A 65 -52.89 -70.41 37.00
C ILE A 65 -52.31 -69.76 35.74
N GLU A 66 -52.80 -70.14 34.56
CA GLU A 66 -52.37 -69.54 33.28
C GLU A 66 -52.69 -68.04 33.25
N TRP A 67 -53.92 -67.67 33.61
CA TRP A 67 -54.31 -66.25 33.70
C TRP A 67 -53.42 -65.46 34.66
N ARG A 68 -53.03 -66.06 35.81
CA ARG A 68 -52.09 -65.41 36.74
C ARG A 68 -50.69 -65.27 36.14
N ARG A 69 -50.19 -66.26 35.41
CA ARG A 69 -48.90 -66.20 34.72
C ARG A 69 -48.91 -65.08 33.68
N ASP A 70 -49.93 -65.04 32.84
CA ASP A 70 -50.07 -64.02 31.79
C ASP A 70 -50.18 -62.61 32.40
N MET A 71 -50.86 -62.47 33.55
CA MET A 71 -50.91 -61.21 34.31
C MET A 71 -49.55 -60.80 34.89
N ILE A 72 -48.68 -61.75 35.23
CA ILE A 72 -47.31 -61.45 35.70
C ILE A 72 -46.46 -60.98 34.51
N GLU A 73 -46.47 -61.72 33.40
CA GLU A 73 -45.75 -61.37 32.17
C GLU A 73 -46.18 -59.99 31.66
N TRP A 74 -47.49 -59.72 31.62
CA TRP A 74 -48.01 -58.40 31.25
C TRP A 74 -47.51 -57.27 32.16
N ARG A 75 -47.34 -57.52 33.47
CA ARG A 75 -46.77 -56.53 34.41
C ARG A 75 -45.27 -56.33 34.19
N GLU A 76 -44.54 -57.38 33.83
CA GLU A 76 -43.12 -57.30 33.49
C GLU A 76 -42.93 -56.48 32.21
N ASP A 77 -43.71 -56.75 31.18
CA ASP A 77 -43.71 -55.99 29.92
C ASP A 77 -44.01 -54.51 30.14
N ILE A 78 -45.03 -54.19 30.95
CA ILE A 78 -45.33 -52.80 31.31
C ILE A 78 -44.14 -52.15 32.04
N THR A 79 -43.46 -52.91 32.90
CA THR A 79 -42.31 -52.40 33.64
C THR A 79 -41.13 -52.13 32.72
N GLU A 80 -40.85 -53.02 31.77
CA GLU A 80 -39.82 -52.82 30.76
C GLU A 80 -40.16 -51.64 29.84
N TRP A 81 -41.40 -51.56 29.36
CA TRP A 81 -41.87 -50.44 28.55
C TRP A 81 -41.70 -49.10 29.28
N ARG A 82 -42.01 -49.04 30.59
CA ARG A 82 -41.76 -47.85 31.43
C ARG A 82 -40.27 -47.50 31.52
N LYS A 83 -39.37 -48.49 31.63
CA LYS A 83 -37.92 -48.27 31.63
C LYS A 83 -37.45 -47.69 30.29
N VAL A 84 -37.89 -48.26 29.17
CA VAL A 84 -37.58 -47.76 27.82
C VAL A 84 -38.07 -46.32 27.66
N MET A 85 -39.31 -46.02 28.07
CA MET A 85 -39.86 -44.67 28.01
C MET A 85 -39.09 -43.68 28.91
N ALA A 86 -38.58 -44.12 30.05
CA ALA A 86 -37.74 -43.29 30.91
C ALA A 86 -36.39 -42.95 30.24
N GLU A 87 -35.73 -43.92 29.61
CA GLU A 87 -34.51 -43.70 28.84
C GLU A 87 -34.74 -42.78 27.64
N TRP A 88 -35.83 -43.00 26.89
CA TRP A 88 -36.25 -42.12 25.80
C TRP A 88 -36.44 -40.68 26.26
N ARG A 89 -37.07 -40.46 27.43
CA ARG A 89 -37.19 -39.11 28.03
C ARG A 89 -35.83 -38.51 28.38
N LYS A 90 -34.86 -39.30 28.87
CA LYS A 90 -33.49 -38.83 29.14
C LYS A 90 -32.78 -38.42 27.84
N VAL A 91 -32.88 -39.21 26.79
CA VAL A 91 -32.34 -38.90 25.46
C VAL A 91 -32.95 -37.60 24.93
N MET A 92 -34.29 -37.46 24.98
CA MET A 92 -34.97 -36.25 24.54
C MET A 92 -34.58 -35.01 25.35
N LYS A 93 -34.33 -35.16 26.66
CA LYS A 93 -33.77 -34.07 27.48
C LYS A 93 -32.36 -33.68 27.03
N LYS A 94 -31.47 -34.63 26.76
CA LYS A 94 -30.12 -34.36 26.23
C LYS A 94 -30.20 -33.67 24.87
N TRP A 95 -30.99 -34.20 23.95
CA TRP A 95 -31.20 -33.63 22.61
C TRP A 95 -31.73 -32.19 22.68
N ARG A 96 -32.72 -31.92 23.55
CA ARG A 96 -33.21 -30.56 23.79
C ARG A 96 -32.14 -29.60 24.30
N ARG A 97 -31.21 -30.06 25.16
CA ARG A 97 -30.08 -29.22 25.62
C ARG A 97 -29.12 -28.91 24.47
N VAL A 98 -28.81 -29.90 23.63
CA VAL A 98 -27.97 -29.73 22.45
C VAL A 98 -28.62 -28.73 21.49
N MET A 99 -29.91 -28.88 21.18
CA MET A 99 -30.66 -27.95 20.35
C MET A 99 -30.71 -26.53 20.93
N LYS A 100 -30.81 -26.38 22.26
CA LYS A 100 -30.71 -25.07 22.92
C LYS A 100 -29.32 -24.44 22.77
N LYS A 101 -28.23 -25.22 22.86
CA LYS A 101 -26.87 -24.72 22.63
C LYS A 101 -26.70 -24.29 21.17
N TRP A 102 -27.11 -25.13 20.22
CA TRP A 102 -27.11 -24.79 18.79
C TRP A 102 -27.90 -23.51 18.51
N ARG A 103 -29.12 -23.38 19.04
CA ARG A 103 -29.93 -22.16 18.89
C ARG A 103 -29.25 -20.89 19.41
N ARG A 104 -28.38 -20.99 20.42
CA ARG A 104 -27.61 -19.83 20.92
C ARG A 104 -26.43 -19.47 20.04
N VAL A 105 -25.78 -20.46 19.42
CA VAL A 105 -24.59 -20.23 18.56
C VAL A 105 -24.97 -19.79 17.16
N MET A 106 -26.10 -20.28 16.63
CA MET A 106 -26.54 -20.00 15.27
C MET A 106 -26.67 -18.50 14.92
N PRO A 107 -27.18 -17.61 15.80
CA PRO A 107 -27.21 -16.17 15.52
C PRO A 107 -25.82 -15.57 15.34
N GLY A 108 -24.87 -15.85 16.24
CA GLY A 108 -23.49 -15.37 16.12
C GLY A 108 -22.83 -15.85 14.83
N TRP A 109 -22.99 -17.13 14.48
CA TRP A 109 -22.47 -17.65 13.21
C TRP A 109 -23.10 -16.99 11.98
N ARG A 110 -24.39 -16.60 12.04
CA ARG A 110 -25.04 -15.83 10.97
C ARG A 110 -24.51 -14.40 10.90
N GLU A 111 -24.30 -13.75 12.05
CA GLU A 111 -23.73 -12.40 12.13
C GLU A 111 -22.32 -12.38 11.54
N ASP A 112 -21.46 -13.31 11.94
CA ASP A 112 -20.10 -13.50 11.41
C ASP A 112 -20.12 -13.70 9.89
N MET A 113 -21.04 -14.53 9.37
CA MET A 113 -21.18 -14.74 7.93
C MET A 113 -21.66 -13.49 7.18
N ILE A 114 -22.51 -12.66 7.79
CA ILE A 114 -22.94 -11.38 7.20
C ILE A 114 -21.78 -10.39 7.21
N GLU A 115 -21.02 -10.28 8.30
CA GLU A 115 -19.84 -9.42 8.40
C GLU A 115 -18.78 -9.83 7.39
N TRP A 116 -18.44 -11.11 7.31
CA TRP A 116 -17.50 -11.64 6.32
C TRP A 116 -17.95 -11.31 4.90
N ARG A 117 -19.25 -11.44 4.59
CA ARG A 117 -19.79 -11.03 3.28
C ARG A 117 -19.65 -9.51 3.03
N ARG A 118 -19.79 -8.67 4.05
CA ARG A 118 -19.57 -7.20 3.93
C ARG A 118 -18.10 -6.90 3.65
N VAL A 119 -17.18 -7.52 4.40
CA VAL A 119 -15.74 -7.39 4.19
C VAL A 119 -15.36 -7.81 2.77
N MET A 120 -15.85 -8.96 2.30
CA MET A 120 -15.59 -9.44 0.95
C MET A 120 -16.16 -8.52 -0.14
N LYS A 121 -17.32 -7.88 0.09
CA LYS A 121 -17.85 -6.86 -0.82
C LYS A 121 -16.97 -5.62 -0.87
N LYS A 122 -16.50 -5.12 0.28
CA LYS A 122 -15.58 -3.98 0.36
C LYS A 122 -14.28 -4.31 -0.36
N TRP A 123 -13.66 -5.44 -0.04
CA TRP A 123 -12.43 -5.89 -0.69
C TRP A 123 -12.57 -6.03 -2.22
N ARG A 124 -13.70 -6.55 -2.70
CA ARG A 124 -13.99 -6.60 -4.14
C ARG A 124 -14.09 -5.20 -4.75
N LYS A 125 -14.71 -4.25 -4.05
CA LYS A 125 -14.81 -2.85 -4.49
C LYS A 125 -13.42 -2.22 -4.56
N ASP A 126 -12.63 -2.35 -3.49
CA ASP A 126 -11.27 -1.83 -3.41
C ASP A 126 -10.38 -2.41 -4.54
N ILE A 127 -10.54 -3.70 -4.87
CA ILE A 127 -9.86 -4.32 -6.02
C ILE A 127 -10.32 -3.72 -7.35
N SER A 128 -11.62 -3.46 -7.52
CA SER A 128 -12.13 -2.83 -8.74
C SER A 128 -11.59 -1.42 -8.90
N GLU A 129 -11.64 -0.61 -7.84
CA GLU A 129 -11.07 0.75 -7.82
C GLU A 129 -9.57 0.71 -8.13
N TRP A 130 -8.82 -0.22 -7.52
CA TRP A 130 -7.41 -0.39 -7.81
C TRP A 130 -7.16 -0.80 -9.27
N ARG A 131 -8.01 -1.66 -9.86
CA ARG A 131 -7.93 -2.02 -11.28
C ARG A 131 -8.19 -0.83 -12.20
N GLU A 132 -9.13 0.04 -11.85
CA GLU A 132 -9.41 1.28 -12.58
C GLU A 132 -8.21 2.22 -12.52
N VAL A 133 -7.65 2.46 -11.33
CA VAL A 133 -6.41 3.23 -11.14
C VAL A 133 -5.26 2.63 -11.95
N MET A 134 -5.09 1.31 -11.95
CA MET A 134 -4.04 0.65 -12.74
C MET A 134 -4.30 0.75 -14.25
N ALA A 135 -5.55 0.80 -14.69
CA ALA A 135 -5.90 1.00 -16.09
C ALA A 135 -5.62 2.45 -16.53
N GLU A 136 -5.95 3.42 -15.70
CA GLU A 136 -5.59 4.84 -15.91
C GLU A 136 -4.09 5.03 -15.90
N TRP A 137 -3.38 4.46 -14.93
CA TRP A 137 -1.92 4.51 -14.88
C TRP A 137 -1.30 3.87 -16.13
N ARG A 138 -1.88 2.77 -16.64
CA ARG A 138 -1.44 2.17 -17.90
C ARG A 138 -1.67 3.12 -19.08
N LYS A 139 -2.79 3.85 -19.13
CA LYS A 139 -3.04 4.88 -20.16
C LYS A 139 -2.00 6.00 -20.08
N VAL A 140 -1.77 6.54 -18.88
CA VAL A 140 -0.74 7.55 -18.62
C VAL A 140 0.64 7.04 -19.04
N MET A 141 0.99 5.78 -18.74
CA MET A 141 2.26 5.19 -19.16
C MET A 141 2.35 4.99 -20.67
N THR A 142 1.23 4.71 -21.36
CA THR A 142 1.20 4.64 -22.82
C THR A 142 1.31 6.01 -23.48
N GLU A 143 0.67 7.03 -22.91
CA GLU A 143 0.81 8.43 -23.33
C GLU A 143 2.23 8.91 -23.07
N TRP A 144 2.76 8.73 -21.86
CA TRP A 144 4.15 9.02 -21.54
C TRP A 144 5.13 8.28 -22.46
N ARG A 145 4.83 7.04 -22.86
CA ARG A 145 5.66 6.31 -23.83
C ARG A 145 5.54 6.92 -25.23
N LYS A 146 4.35 7.35 -25.66
CA LYS A 146 4.15 8.10 -26.91
C LYS A 146 4.89 9.43 -26.86
N ASP A 147 4.71 10.20 -25.80
CA ASP A 147 5.40 11.46 -25.54
C ASP A 147 6.91 11.25 -25.46
N MET A 148 7.40 10.15 -24.88
CA MET A 148 8.83 9.80 -24.90
C MET A 148 9.31 9.41 -26.29
N THR A 149 8.48 8.77 -27.11
CA THR A 149 8.84 8.50 -28.51
C THR A 149 8.82 9.76 -29.36
N GLU A 150 7.87 10.67 -29.12
CA GLU A 150 7.80 11.98 -29.75
C GLU A 150 8.92 12.89 -29.25
N TRP A 151 9.26 12.84 -27.96
CA TRP A 151 10.41 13.51 -27.36
C TRP A 151 11.71 12.92 -27.89
N ARG A 152 11.82 11.60 -28.07
CA ARG A 152 12.99 11.00 -28.76
C ARG A 152 13.05 11.43 -30.22
N LYS A 153 11.92 11.53 -30.93
CA LYS A 153 11.87 12.07 -32.29
C LYS A 153 12.18 13.56 -32.31
N ALA A 154 11.73 14.31 -31.33
CA ALA A 154 11.92 15.74 -31.17
C ALA A 154 13.31 16.06 -30.65
N CYS A 155 13.97 15.17 -29.91
CA CYS A 155 15.37 15.19 -29.51
C CYS A 155 16.27 14.65 -30.60
N SER A 156 15.81 13.75 -31.47
CA SER A 156 16.53 13.35 -32.68
C SER A 156 16.44 14.43 -33.74
N TRP A 157 15.26 15.01 -33.93
CA TRP A 157 15.02 16.20 -34.73
C TRP A 157 15.70 17.40 -34.10
N TRP A 158 15.61 17.65 -32.79
CA TRP A 158 16.43 18.68 -32.14
C TRP A 158 17.88 18.30 -32.25
N ARG A 159 18.34 17.08 -32.06
CA ARG A 159 19.77 16.78 -32.21
C ARG A 159 20.21 17.03 -33.64
N ASN A 160 19.40 16.71 -34.65
CA ASN A 160 19.70 16.88 -36.06
C ASN A 160 19.49 18.32 -36.54
N THR A 161 18.50 19.03 -36.02
CA THR A 161 18.12 20.41 -36.31
C THR A 161 18.90 21.36 -35.43
N TRP A 162 19.34 21.00 -34.24
CA TRP A 162 20.36 21.65 -33.40
C TRP A 162 21.73 21.32 -33.93
N PHE A 163 22.03 20.11 -34.44
CA PHE A 163 23.25 19.89 -35.23
C PHE A 163 23.21 20.74 -36.48
N TRP A 164 22.10 20.75 -37.20
CA TRP A 164 21.94 21.49 -38.45
C TRP A 164 21.95 22.98 -38.17
N PHE A 165 21.19 23.50 -37.21
CA PHE A 165 21.20 24.88 -36.70
C PHE A 165 22.56 25.23 -36.08
N TRP A 166 23.25 24.39 -35.32
CA TRP A 166 24.66 24.70 -34.97
C TRP A 166 25.57 24.73 -36.20
N ARG A 167 25.26 23.95 -37.23
CA ARG A 167 26.02 23.86 -38.48
C ARG A 167 25.62 24.93 -39.52
N THR A 168 24.45 25.58 -39.39
CA THR A 168 23.86 26.52 -40.37
C THR A 168 23.38 27.86 -39.78
N TRP A 169 23.04 27.93 -38.49
CA TRP A 169 23.04 29.17 -37.70
C TRP A 169 24.50 29.59 -37.48
N PRO A 170 24.82 30.86 -37.19
CA PRO A 170 26.21 31.31 -37.09
C PRO A 170 26.92 30.66 -35.91
N GLY A 171 27.40 29.43 -36.12
CA GLY A 171 28.24 28.64 -35.25
C GLY A 171 29.67 29.17 -35.20
N ASN A 172 29.80 30.49 -35.32
CA ASN A 172 31.04 31.23 -35.19
C ASN A 172 31.13 31.86 -33.79
N TRP A 173 30.04 32.16 -33.09
CA TRP A 173 30.14 33.07 -31.92
C TRP A 173 30.69 32.47 -30.62
N LEU A 174 30.67 31.14 -30.44
CA LEU A 174 31.35 30.50 -29.29
C LEU A 174 32.75 29.98 -29.66
N ARG A 175 32.93 29.47 -30.89
CA ARG A 175 34.25 28.99 -31.36
C ARG A 175 35.20 30.14 -31.72
N VAL A 176 34.70 31.23 -32.30
CA VAL A 176 35.50 32.45 -32.54
C VAL A 176 35.84 33.15 -31.25
N VAL A 177 35.00 33.10 -30.21
CA VAL A 177 35.36 33.74 -28.93
C VAL A 177 36.38 32.91 -28.17
N ASP A 178 36.28 31.59 -28.13
CA ASP A 178 37.31 30.78 -27.46
C ASP A 178 38.64 30.83 -28.23
N VAL A 179 38.62 30.77 -29.57
CA VAL A 179 39.83 30.94 -30.41
C VAL A 179 40.37 32.38 -30.34
N ARG A 180 39.50 33.41 -30.27
CA ARG A 180 39.91 34.81 -30.13
C ARG A 180 40.44 35.11 -28.73
N ALA A 181 39.85 34.55 -27.69
CA ALA A 181 40.33 34.70 -26.32
C ALA A 181 41.69 34.01 -26.15
N GLU A 182 41.87 32.82 -26.72
CA GLU A 182 43.18 32.15 -26.75
C GLU A 182 44.21 32.95 -27.57
N ALA A 183 43.83 33.45 -28.76
CA ALA A 183 44.72 34.26 -29.60
C ALA A 183 45.07 35.62 -28.97
N GLU A 184 44.12 36.31 -28.34
CA GLU A 184 44.35 37.56 -27.61
C GLU A 184 45.26 37.30 -26.40
N LEU A 185 45.05 36.20 -25.68
CA LEU A 185 45.86 35.85 -24.51
C LEU A 185 47.29 35.44 -24.92
N GLU A 186 47.46 34.71 -26.02
CA GLU A 186 48.77 34.45 -26.62
C GLU A 186 49.46 35.73 -27.07
N GLN A 187 48.73 36.66 -27.70
CA GLN A 187 49.28 37.94 -28.11
C GLN A 187 49.76 38.75 -26.91
N VAL A 188 48.96 38.85 -25.85
CA VAL A 188 49.31 39.60 -24.64
C VAL A 188 50.48 38.94 -23.90
N ARG A 189 50.59 37.61 -23.91
CA ARG A 189 51.78 36.91 -23.37
C ARG A 189 53.05 37.22 -24.18
N ARG A 190 52.97 37.26 -25.51
CA ARG A 190 54.11 37.69 -26.36
C ARG A 190 54.49 39.15 -26.10
N GLU A 191 53.51 40.02 -25.85
CA GLU A 191 53.77 41.41 -25.46
C GLU A 191 54.46 41.48 -24.09
N GLN A 192 54.11 40.59 -23.14
CA GLN A 192 54.80 40.47 -21.86
C GLN A 192 56.27 40.05 -22.03
N GLU A 193 56.54 39.02 -22.84
CA GLU A 193 57.92 38.57 -23.11
C GLU A 193 58.77 39.70 -23.73
N LYS A 194 58.20 40.44 -24.68
CA LYS A 194 58.86 41.61 -25.29
C LYS A 194 59.12 42.73 -24.27
N ALA A 195 58.18 42.99 -23.37
CA ALA A 195 58.35 43.99 -22.32
C ALA A 195 59.42 43.57 -21.30
N GLU A 196 59.52 42.28 -20.98
CA GLU A 196 60.57 41.74 -20.11
C GLU A 196 61.94 41.76 -20.77
N GLU A 197 62.03 41.46 -22.08
CA GLU A 197 63.26 41.59 -22.85
C GLU A 197 63.71 43.05 -22.97
N PHE A 198 62.77 43.95 -23.25
CA PHE A 198 63.00 45.39 -23.22
C PHE A 198 63.53 45.83 -21.85
N ALA A 199 62.91 45.39 -20.76
CA ALA A 199 63.35 45.73 -19.40
C ALA A 199 64.76 45.24 -19.06
N LYS A 200 65.22 44.12 -19.65
CA LYS A 200 66.57 43.57 -19.42
C LYS A 200 67.65 44.27 -20.25
N ASN A 201 67.30 44.71 -21.46
CA ASN A 201 68.26 45.24 -22.44
C ASN A 201 68.27 46.77 -22.51
N ILE A 202 67.50 47.46 -21.66
CA ILE A 202 67.43 48.92 -21.69
C ILE A 202 68.70 49.53 -21.09
N GLU A 203 69.41 50.32 -21.88
CA GLU A 203 70.58 51.09 -21.47
C GLU A 203 70.29 52.59 -21.66
N ALA A 204 70.75 53.41 -20.72
CA ALA A 204 70.56 54.85 -20.78
C ALA A 204 71.59 55.48 -21.72
N GLU A 205 71.12 56.24 -22.71
CA GLU A 205 72.01 57.04 -23.56
C GLU A 205 72.35 58.37 -22.88
N SER A 206 73.63 58.74 -22.90
CA SER A 206 74.11 59.96 -22.25
C SER A 206 73.53 61.22 -22.90
N GLY A 207 72.82 62.04 -22.13
CA GLY A 207 72.29 63.33 -22.56
C GLY A 207 70.80 63.35 -22.94
N ILE A 208 70.08 62.24 -22.76
CA ILE A 208 68.62 62.15 -22.96
C ILE A 208 67.91 62.22 -21.59
N ASP A 209 66.87 63.04 -21.49
CA ASP A 209 65.96 63.10 -20.34
C ASP A 209 64.83 62.06 -20.48
N TYR A 210 64.82 61.07 -19.59
CA TYR A 210 63.84 59.99 -19.58
C TYR A 210 62.65 60.27 -18.66
N GLY A 211 62.59 61.42 -17.98
CA GLY A 211 61.56 61.74 -17.00
C GLY A 211 60.13 61.66 -17.55
N TRP A 212 59.88 62.22 -18.73
CA TRP A 212 58.56 62.14 -19.37
C TRP A 212 58.19 60.71 -19.79
N ALA A 213 59.17 59.90 -20.19
CA ALA A 213 58.96 58.51 -20.59
C ALA A 213 58.67 57.62 -19.37
N CYS A 214 59.31 57.90 -18.23
CA CYS A 214 59.01 57.28 -16.95
C CYS A 214 57.59 57.62 -16.49
N GLN A 215 57.18 58.89 -16.61
CA GLN A 215 55.81 59.30 -16.30
C GLN A 215 54.79 58.61 -17.22
N TYR A 216 55.08 58.53 -18.52
CA TYR A 216 54.22 57.82 -19.47
C TYR A 216 54.07 56.32 -19.12
N ALA A 217 55.16 55.64 -18.73
CA ALA A 217 55.11 54.24 -18.32
C ALA A 217 54.26 54.03 -17.06
N LYS A 218 54.33 54.98 -16.11
CA LYS A 218 53.50 54.98 -14.90
C LYS A 218 52.01 55.19 -15.26
N ASP A 219 51.72 56.17 -16.11
CA ASP A 219 50.36 56.44 -16.59
C ASP A 219 49.78 55.24 -17.37
N ASP A 220 50.58 54.53 -18.17
CA ASP A 220 50.13 53.31 -18.88
C ASP A 220 49.75 52.20 -17.89
N TYR A 221 50.59 51.95 -16.89
CA TYR A 221 50.30 50.99 -15.82
C TYR A 221 48.99 51.35 -15.10
N GLU A 222 48.81 52.62 -14.71
CA GLU A 222 47.61 53.09 -14.01
C GLU A 222 46.35 52.91 -14.87
N ARG A 223 46.40 53.20 -16.18
CA ARG A 223 45.26 52.97 -17.10
C ARG A 223 44.85 51.49 -17.14
N ILE A 224 45.81 50.57 -17.21
CA ILE A 224 45.53 49.12 -17.25
C ILE A 224 44.99 48.64 -15.90
N TYR A 225 45.52 49.19 -14.81
CA TYR A 225 45.04 48.91 -13.46
C TYR A 225 43.58 49.36 -13.27
N GLU A 226 43.23 50.57 -13.70
CA GLU A 226 41.85 51.05 -13.69
C GLU A 226 40.92 50.19 -14.55
N ALA A 227 41.35 49.80 -15.75
CA ALA A 227 40.59 48.88 -16.60
C ALA A 227 40.35 47.52 -15.92
N THR A 228 41.34 47.00 -15.19
CA THR A 228 41.22 45.76 -14.42
C THR A 228 40.22 45.91 -13.26
N LYS A 229 40.22 47.06 -12.57
CA LYS A 229 39.25 47.38 -11.53
C LYS A 229 37.82 47.49 -12.08
N GLU A 230 37.66 48.03 -13.27
CA GLU A 230 36.36 48.08 -13.96
C GLU A 230 35.83 46.68 -14.28
N LEU A 231 36.71 45.73 -14.63
CA LEU A 231 36.34 44.32 -14.83
C LEU A 231 35.83 43.66 -13.55
N ASP A 232 36.46 43.95 -12.41
CA ASP A 232 35.99 43.47 -11.11
C ASP A 232 34.60 44.07 -10.77
N ALA A 233 34.39 45.36 -11.04
CA ALA A 233 33.09 46.02 -10.88
C ALA A 233 32.01 45.41 -11.81
N LYS A 234 32.37 45.05 -13.05
CA LYS A 234 31.48 44.34 -13.98
C LYS A 234 31.12 42.95 -13.44
N ALA A 235 32.07 42.20 -12.89
CA ALA A 235 31.79 40.91 -12.24
C ALA A 235 30.81 41.07 -11.05
N ASP A 236 31.01 42.10 -10.22
CA ASP A 236 30.12 42.40 -9.10
C ASP A 236 28.70 42.74 -9.57
N SER A 237 28.56 43.49 -10.66
CA SER A 237 27.25 43.78 -11.26
C SER A 237 26.52 42.50 -11.70
N VAL A 238 27.23 41.51 -12.28
CA VAL A 238 26.64 40.21 -12.64
C VAL A 238 26.11 39.50 -11.41
N ILE A 239 26.87 39.48 -10.31
CA ILE A 239 26.45 38.85 -9.05
C ILE A 239 25.19 39.54 -8.51
N GLN A 240 25.15 40.88 -8.53
CA GLN A 240 24.00 41.67 -8.08
C GLN A 240 22.76 41.41 -8.94
N TYR A 241 22.89 41.45 -10.27
CA TYR A 241 21.75 41.19 -11.16
C TYR A 241 21.23 39.76 -11.03
N VAL A 242 22.11 38.75 -11.03
CA VAL A 242 21.70 37.35 -10.90
C VAL A 242 21.00 37.09 -9.56
N SER A 243 21.52 37.64 -8.47
CA SER A 243 20.91 37.47 -7.14
C SER A 243 19.55 38.15 -7.03
N ALA A 244 19.41 39.38 -7.56
CA ALA A 244 18.13 40.09 -7.61
C ALA A 244 17.10 39.35 -8.46
N LEU A 245 17.48 38.89 -9.66
CA LEU A 245 16.62 38.09 -10.54
C LEU A 245 16.23 36.76 -9.90
N SER A 246 17.16 36.08 -9.22
CA SER A 246 16.86 34.83 -8.51
C SER A 246 15.85 35.04 -7.40
N ALA A 247 15.99 36.11 -6.62
CA ALA A 247 15.04 36.46 -5.55
C ALA A 247 13.63 36.74 -6.10
N LEU A 248 13.52 37.48 -7.21
CA LEU A 248 12.25 37.73 -7.89
C LEU A 248 11.60 36.44 -8.40
N VAL A 249 12.37 35.55 -9.03
CA VAL A 249 11.87 34.27 -9.54
C VAL A 249 11.43 33.34 -8.40
N THR A 250 12.21 33.24 -7.34
CA THR A 250 11.83 32.48 -6.14
C THR A 250 10.56 33.06 -5.50
N GLY A 251 10.45 34.38 -5.38
CA GLY A 251 9.24 35.04 -4.89
C GLY A 251 8.01 34.75 -5.75
N ALA A 252 8.17 34.83 -7.07
CA ALA A 252 7.09 34.52 -8.03
C ALA A 252 6.64 33.04 -7.96
N LEU A 253 7.58 32.10 -7.80
CA LEU A 253 7.27 30.67 -7.62
C LEU A 253 6.49 30.43 -6.31
N ILE A 254 6.91 31.05 -5.20
CA ILE A 254 6.23 30.94 -3.91
C ILE A 254 4.83 31.56 -3.96
N TYR A 255 4.70 32.78 -4.49
CA TYR A 255 3.41 33.43 -4.63
C TYR A 255 2.47 32.64 -5.57
N GLY A 256 2.99 32.18 -6.70
CA GLY A 256 2.28 31.31 -7.64
C GLY A 256 1.76 30.03 -6.96
N SER A 257 2.55 29.39 -6.11
CA SER A 257 2.11 28.20 -5.37
C SER A 257 0.96 28.48 -4.38
N LYS A 258 0.94 29.66 -3.75
CA LYS A 258 -0.16 30.08 -2.84
C LYS A 258 -1.44 30.39 -3.60
N VAL A 259 -1.35 31.07 -4.74
CA VAL A 259 -2.50 31.37 -5.61
C VAL A 259 -3.06 30.07 -6.20
N SER A 260 -2.19 29.18 -6.68
CA SER A 260 -2.53 27.86 -7.20
C SER A 260 -3.28 26.99 -6.16
N ALA A 261 -2.88 27.07 -4.88
CA ALA A 261 -3.59 26.43 -3.76
C ALA A 261 -4.98 27.01 -3.49
N SER A 262 -5.22 28.28 -3.81
CA SER A 262 -6.54 28.93 -3.69
C SER A 262 -7.45 28.75 -4.91
N MET A 263 -6.88 28.43 -6.08
CA MET A 263 -7.56 28.30 -7.38
C MET A 263 -7.63 26.86 -7.89
N SER A 264 -7.65 25.86 -7.02
CA SER A 264 -7.82 24.42 -7.37
C SER A 264 -7.02 23.93 -8.58
N GLU A 265 -5.82 24.49 -8.83
CA GLU A 265 -4.99 24.07 -9.95
C GLU A 265 -4.40 22.68 -9.66
N PRO A 266 -4.24 21.80 -10.67
CA PRO A 266 -3.66 20.48 -10.47
C PRO A 266 -2.21 20.57 -9.99
N ALA A 267 -1.86 19.84 -8.92
CA ALA A 267 -0.52 19.85 -8.32
C ALA A 267 0.63 19.55 -9.30
N TRP A 268 0.35 18.84 -10.41
CA TRP A 268 1.34 18.56 -11.45
C TRP A 268 1.76 19.81 -12.24
N VAL A 269 0.89 20.82 -12.38
CA VAL A 269 1.21 22.09 -13.08
C VAL A 269 2.26 22.87 -12.29
N SER A 270 2.11 22.95 -10.96
CA SER A 270 3.10 23.58 -10.07
C SER A 270 4.44 22.83 -10.10
N ALA A 271 4.42 21.50 -10.19
CA ALA A 271 5.63 20.68 -10.30
C ALA A 271 6.37 20.92 -11.64
N ILE A 272 5.65 21.06 -12.75
CA ILE A 272 6.25 21.40 -14.07
C ILE A 272 6.91 22.77 -14.04
N LEU A 273 6.29 23.77 -13.39
CA LEU A 273 6.87 25.11 -13.28
C LEU A 273 8.18 25.10 -12.48
N VAL A 274 8.25 24.34 -11.40
CA VAL A 274 9.48 24.18 -10.59
C VAL A 274 10.59 23.49 -11.40
N ILE A 275 10.25 22.42 -12.13
CA ILE A 275 11.22 21.68 -12.97
C ILE A 275 11.67 22.55 -14.15
N ALA A 276 10.77 23.29 -14.79
CA ALA A 276 11.09 24.21 -15.90
C ALA A 276 11.94 25.40 -15.46
N ALA A 277 11.91 25.78 -14.18
CA ALA A 277 12.78 26.80 -13.61
C ALA A 277 14.17 26.27 -13.22
N ALA A 278 14.39 24.96 -13.16
CA ALA A 278 15.68 24.37 -12.78
C ALA A 278 16.86 24.81 -13.69
N PRO A 279 16.72 24.91 -15.02
CA PRO A 279 17.77 25.44 -15.88
C PRO A 279 18.16 26.89 -15.54
N PHE A 280 17.19 27.74 -15.17
CA PHE A 280 17.47 29.11 -14.75
C PHE A 280 18.38 29.14 -13.51
N PHE A 281 18.06 28.35 -12.48
CA PHE A 281 18.89 28.28 -11.28
C PHE A 281 20.27 27.69 -11.57
N ALA A 282 20.36 26.64 -12.40
CA ALA A 282 21.63 26.05 -12.79
C ALA A 282 22.55 27.04 -13.52
N PHE A 283 22.03 27.77 -14.51
CA PHE A 283 22.80 28.81 -15.21
C PHE A 283 23.15 30.00 -14.32
N SER A 284 22.25 30.38 -13.41
CA SER A 284 22.47 31.47 -12.44
C SER A 284 23.60 31.14 -11.46
N VAL A 285 23.60 29.94 -10.89
CA VAL A 285 24.68 29.46 -10.01
C VAL A 285 26.00 29.39 -10.79
N SER A 286 25.99 28.87 -12.03
CA SER A 286 27.18 28.84 -12.87
C SER A 286 27.73 30.25 -13.15
N ALA A 287 26.86 31.23 -13.47
CA ALA A 287 27.26 32.61 -13.70
C ALA A 287 27.90 33.25 -12.45
N ILE A 288 27.31 33.03 -11.27
CA ILE A 288 27.86 33.51 -9.98
C ILE A 288 29.22 32.88 -9.70
N CYS A 289 29.35 31.56 -9.86
CA CYS A 289 30.62 30.87 -9.63
C CYS A 289 31.75 31.42 -10.52
N ILE A 290 31.47 31.66 -11.81
CA ILE A 290 32.44 32.22 -12.74
C ILE A 290 32.78 33.68 -12.37
N ALA A 291 31.79 34.48 -11.97
CA ALA A 291 32.00 35.86 -11.53
C ALA A 291 32.85 35.94 -10.25
N ILE A 292 32.60 35.06 -9.27
CA ILE A 292 33.42 34.93 -8.05
C ILE A 292 34.85 34.53 -8.41
N ASP A 293 35.02 33.61 -9.38
CA ASP A 293 36.33 33.18 -9.82
C ASP A 293 37.11 34.26 -10.61
N ALA A 294 36.41 35.21 -11.24
CA ALA A 294 37.01 36.41 -11.84
C ALA A 294 37.54 37.39 -10.77
N ARG A 295 36.87 37.48 -9.61
CA ARG A 295 37.26 38.35 -8.49
C ARG A 295 38.47 37.89 -7.71
N LYS A 296 38.90 36.62 -7.88
CA LYS A 296 40.06 36.11 -7.14
C LYS A 296 41.31 36.93 -7.51
N PRO A 297 42.06 37.46 -6.52
CA PRO A 297 43.27 38.20 -6.80
C PRO A 297 44.30 37.28 -7.47
N LYS A 298 44.92 37.75 -8.56
CA LYS A 298 46.03 37.07 -9.21
C LYS A 298 47.32 37.83 -8.94
N LEU A 299 48.37 37.09 -8.60
CA LEU A 299 49.70 37.65 -8.44
C LEU A 299 50.24 38.06 -9.82
N HIS A 300 50.75 39.28 -9.91
CA HIS A 300 51.38 39.85 -11.10
C HIS A 300 52.57 40.71 -10.65
N PRO A 301 53.53 41.00 -11.54
CA PRO A 301 54.62 41.91 -11.21
C PRO A 301 54.04 43.28 -10.84
N HIS A 302 54.46 43.80 -9.70
CA HIS A 302 54.00 45.10 -9.19
C HIS A 302 55.12 46.13 -9.33
N PRO A 303 54.79 47.42 -9.48
CA PRO A 303 55.79 48.47 -9.46
C PRO A 303 56.57 48.45 -8.13
N PRO A 304 57.82 48.94 -8.14
CA PRO A 304 58.64 49.05 -6.93
C PRO A 304 57.95 49.93 -5.88
N LYS A 305 58.16 49.62 -4.60
CA LYS A 305 57.63 50.45 -3.51
C LYS A 305 58.30 51.82 -3.51
N PRO A 306 57.65 52.87 -2.98
CA PRO A 306 58.26 54.20 -2.89
C PRO A 306 59.62 54.19 -2.16
N GLU A 307 59.78 53.36 -1.13
CA GLU A 307 61.05 53.19 -0.39
C GLU A 307 62.14 52.54 -1.24
N ASP A 308 61.78 51.49 -2.00
CA ASP A 308 62.69 50.82 -2.91
C ASP A 308 63.06 51.75 -4.07
N ALA A 309 62.14 52.63 -4.48
CA ALA A 309 62.36 53.55 -5.57
C ALA A 309 63.44 54.59 -5.26
N VAL A 310 63.45 55.12 -4.03
CA VAL A 310 64.51 56.03 -3.55
C VAL A 310 65.86 55.31 -3.54
N ARG A 311 65.92 54.08 -3.02
CA ARG A 311 67.16 53.27 -3.02
C ARG A 311 67.65 52.97 -4.44
N TYR A 312 66.73 52.75 -5.37
CA TYR A 312 67.04 52.50 -6.76
C TYR A 312 67.67 53.72 -7.43
N ALA A 313 67.15 54.91 -7.12
CA ALA A 313 67.72 56.19 -7.58
C ALA A 313 69.13 56.42 -7.04
N ASP A 314 69.34 56.19 -5.75
CA ASP A 314 70.65 56.34 -5.10
C ASP A 314 71.71 55.36 -5.66
N TYR A 315 71.30 54.13 -5.99
CA TYR A 315 72.21 53.09 -6.47
C TYR A 315 72.58 53.21 -7.95
N HIS A 316 71.60 53.52 -8.81
CA HIS A 316 71.79 53.56 -10.27
C HIS A 316 72.06 54.96 -10.83
N GLY A 317 71.92 56.03 -10.03
CA GLY A 317 72.22 57.40 -10.43
C GLY A 317 71.45 57.83 -11.68
N SER A 318 72.16 58.32 -12.70
CA SER A 318 71.57 58.80 -13.96
C SER A 318 70.78 57.75 -14.75
N ASN A 319 71.02 56.46 -14.51
CA ASN A 319 70.37 55.37 -15.25
C ASN A 319 69.11 54.85 -14.55
N ALA A 320 68.77 55.39 -13.37
CA ALA A 320 67.66 54.91 -12.57
C ALA A 320 66.31 55.05 -13.31
N GLU A 321 66.04 56.21 -13.92
CA GLU A 321 64.79 56.49 -14.64
C GLU A 321 64.55 55.50 -15.80
N THR A 322 65.59 55.20 -16.56
CA THR A 322 65.56 54.25 -17.67
C THR A 322 65.21 52.83 -17.17
N LEU A 323 65.80 52.40 -16.06
CA LEU A 323 65.49 51.10 -15.46
C LEU A 323 64.06 51.04 -14.90
N PHE A 324 63.53 52.14 -14.33
CA PHE A 324 62.12 52.23 -13.92
C PHE A 324 61.18 52.05 -15.09
N ILE A 325 61.47 52.64 -16.26
CA ILE A 325 60.66 52.45 -17.46
C ILE A 325 60.54 50.96 -17.79
N GLY A 326 61.64 50.22 -17.75
CA GLY A 326 61.64 48.76 -17.95
C GLY A 326 60.78 48.01 -16.92
N GLN A 327 60.92 48.34 -15.63
CA GLN A 327 60.13 47.71 -14.56
C GLN A 327 58.63 47.99 -14.68
N TYR A 328 58.25 49.24 -14.95
CA TYR A 328 56.85 49.61 -15.17
C TYR A 328 56.29 48.98 -16.45
N ALA A 329 57.07 48.89 -17.53
CA ALA A 329 56.66 48.22 -18.75
C ALA A 329 56.39 46.72 -18.53
N SER A 330 57.27 46.03 -17.79
CA SER A 330 57.09 44.63 -17.42
C SER A 330 55.86 44.43 -16.50
N ALA A 331 55.69 45.31 -15.50
CA ALA A 331 54.53 45.28 -14.62
C ALA A 331 53.21 45.55 -15.36
N ALA A 332 53.19 46.52 -16.28
CA ALA A 332 52.04 46.85 -17.11
C ALA A 332 51.67 45.67 -18.02
N ALA A 333 52.65 45.03 -18.67
CA ALA A 333 52.40 43.89 -19.54
C ALA A 333 51.89 42.65 -18.77
N GLY A 334 52.47 42.35 -17.60
CA GLY A 334 51.97 41.29 -16.72
C GLY A 334 50.53 41.57 -16.24
N LEU A 335 50.21 42.83 -15.93
CA LEU A 335 48.85 43.24 -15.57
C LEU A 335 47.87 43.12 -16.74
N LYS A 336 48.28 43.39 -17.98
CA LYS A 336 47.44 43.15 -19.18
C LYS A 336 47.05 41.69 -19.33
N VAL A 337 47.95 40.75 -19.05
CA VAL A 337 47.62 39.30 -19.06
C VAL A 337 46.53 38.99 -18.05
N VAL A 338 46.67 39.52 -16.82
CA VAL A 338 45.67 39.35 -15.77
C VAL A 338 44.33 39.97 -16.18
N ALA A 339 44.35 41.17 -16.78
CA ALA A 339 43.16 41.86 -17.25
C ALA A 339 42.45 41.06 -18.36
N ALA A 340 43.19 40.51 -19.32
CA ALA A 340 42.64 39.69 -20.40
C ALA A 340 41.99 38.39 -19.87
N GLU A 341 42.68 37.69 -18.97
CA GLU A 341 42.15 36.48 -18.32
C GLU A 341 40.90 36.76 -17.49
N LYS A 342 40.86 37.89 -16.77
CA LYS A 342 39.67 38.34 -16.06
C LYS A 342 38.54 38.70 -17.01
N GLY A 343 38.86 39.43 -18.09
CA GLY A 343 37.90 39.83 -19.11
C GLY A 343 37.15 38.65 -19.72
N ASP A 344 37.87 37.58 -20.09
CA ASP A 344 37.25 36.34 -20.60
C ASP A 344 36.30 35.71 -19.57
N LYS A 345 36.71 35.60 -18.30
CA LYS A 345 35.84 35.07 -17.23
C LYS A 345 34.59 35.93 -17.04
N VAL A 346 34.72 37.26 -17.01
CA VAL A 346 33.60 38.19 -16.91
C VAL A 346 32.64 37.99 -18.08
N GLN A 347 33.16 37.90 -19.31
CA GLN A 347 32.35 37.69 -20.51
C GLN A 347 31.65 36.32 -20.48
N ARG A 348 32.30 35.26 -19.99
CA ARG A 348 31.69 33.94 -19.75
C ARG A 348 30.56 34.03 -18.72
N ALA A 349 30.74 34.78 -17.63
CA ALA A 349 29.70 34.99 -16.63
C ALA A 349 28.46 35.70 -17.23
N TYR A 350 28.65 36.77 -18.00
CA TYR A 350 27.55 37.44 -18.73
C TYR A 350 26.84 36.53 -19.72
N ARG A 351 27.57 35.65 -20.43
CA ARG A 351 26.95 34.67 -21.34
C ARG A 351 26.07 33.66 -20.59
N GLN A 352 26.52 33.17 -19.45
CA GLN A 352 25.70 32.28 -18.61
C GLN A 352 24.50 33.02 -18.01
N PHE A 353 24.68 34.27 -17.62
CA PHE A 353 23.58 35.12 -17.19
C PHE A 353 22.54 35.34 -18.30
N ALA A 354 22.97 35.62 -19.54
CA ALA A 354 22.05 35.74 -20.68
C ALA A 354 21.27 34.43 -20.93
N ARG A 355 21.93 33.27 -20.81
CA ARG A 355 21.25 31.95 -20.87
C ARG A 355 20.24 31.77 -19.75
N ALA A 356 20.54 32.22 -18.54
CA ALA A 356 19.61 32.21 -17.43
C ALA A 356 18.39 33.08 -17.74
N VAL A 357 18.58 34.31 -18.22
CA VAL A 357 17.48 35.21 -18.61
C VAL A 357 16.60 34.58 -19.70
N ILE A 358 17.19 33.94 -20.72
CA ILE A 358 16.42 33.22 -21.75
C ILE A 358 15.62 32.06 -21.13
N ALA A 359 16.21 31.33 -20.18
CA ALA A 359 15.56 30.23 -19.48
C ALA A 359 14.34 30.69 -18.65
N LEU A 360 14.20 31.98 -18.32
CA LEU A 360 13.00 32.52 -17.67
C LEU A 360 11.74 32.43 -18.54
N SER A 361 11.90 32.35 -19.86
CA SER A 361 10.76 32.15 -20.77
C SER A 361 10.21 30.72 -20.73
N LEU A 362 11.01 29.74 -20.28
CA LEU A 362 10.68 28.31 -20.33
C LEU A 362 9.47 27.94 -19.46
N PRO A 363 9.33 28.41 -18.20
CA PRO A 363 8.14 28.13 -17.39
C PRO A 363 6.85 28.69 -18.02
N TRP A 364 6.92 29.85 -18.67
CA TRP A 364 5.75 30.48 -19.30
C TRP A 364 5.34 29.73 -20.58
N LEU A 365 6.32 29.33 -21.39
CA LEU A 365 6.10 28.45 -22.54
C LEU A 365 5.54 27.08 -22.09
N ALA A 366 6.07 26.51 -21.00
CA ALA A 366 5.56 25.26 -20.45
C ALA A 366 4.11 25.41 -19.96
N LYS A 367 3.76 26.54 -19.32
CA LYS A 367 2.38 26.83 -18.91
C LYS A 367 1.44 27.00 -20.11
N LEU A 368 1.87 27.71 -21.16
CA LEU A 368 1.10 27.84 -22.41
C LEU A 368 0.86 26.47 -23.05
N ILE A 369 1.90 25.65 -23.20
CA ILE A 369 1.79 24.30 -23.77
C ILE A 369 0.86 23.42 -22.91
N ALA A 370 0.99 23.47 -21.59
CA ALA A 370 0.11 22.74 -20.67
C ALA A 370 -1.36 23.18 -20.82
N SER A 371 -1.63 24.47 -21.07
CA SER A 371 -3.00 24.96 -21.33
C SER A 371 -3.57 24.51 -22.68
N PHE A 372 -2.73 24.30 -23.70
CA PHE A 372 -3.14 23.75 -25.00
C PHE A 372 -3.37 22.23 -24.96
N LEU A 373 -2.65 21.51 -24.09
CA LEU A 373 -2.78 20.05 -23.95
C LEU A 373 -3.88 19.62 -22.95
N GLY A 374 -4.26 20.52 -22.04
CA GLY A 374 -5.31 20.27 -21.03
C GLY A 374 -6.70 20.82 -21.38
N GLY A 375 -6.89 21.37 -22.58
CA GLY A 375 -8.15 21.94 -23.08
C GLY A 375 -8.94 21.00 -23.97
#